data_AF-A0AAW0QEP4-F1
#
_entry.id   AF-A0AAW0QEP4-F1
#
_cell.length_a   1.000
_cell.length_b   1.000
_cell.length_c   1.000
_cell.angle_alpha   90.00
_cell.angle_beta   90.00
_cell.angle_gamma   90.00
#
_symmetry.space_group_name_H-M   'P 1'
#
loop_
_entity.id
_entity.type
_entity.pdbx_description
1 polymer ?
#
loop_
_entity_poly.entity_id
_entity_poly.type
_entity_poly.pdbx_seq_one_letter_code
_entity_poly.pdbx_strand_id
1 'polypeptide(L)'
;MCGDSSRQSCGGAIAILNPPERAAAGLTCIEAGVSGRLIFRSARNDALATDAVFTHNESDACGDETIYTIGIHKLGDLTTSALVSPFIHKFSLEERDSDCNAGARTLSASLNHPLRIEVGHEGIIGRRVTVWKQGTISPLAEGIIGYN
;
A
#
# COMPACT_ATOMS: atom_id res chain seq x y z
N MET A 1 19.83 32.11 -4.00
CA MET A 1 18.39 31.79 -4.15
C MET A 1 18.16 30.42 -3.55
N CYS A 2 18.07 30.33 -2.21
CA CYS A 2 17.69 29.10 -1.53
C CYS A 2 16.32 29.37 -0.93
N GLY A 3 15.30 28.66 -1.40
CA GLY A 3 13.94 28.82 -0.91
C GLY A 3 13.84 28.37 0.54
N ASP A 4 13.32 29.25 1.39
CA ASP A 4 12.84 28.90 2.72
C ASP A 4 11.62 27.97 2.60
N SER A 5 11.86 26.68 2.33
CA SER A 5 10.82 25.67 2.49
C SER A 5 10.71 25.37 3.98
N SER A 6 9.80 26.05 4.67
CA SER A 6 9.32 25.70 6.02
C SER A 6 8.57 24.36 6.08
N ARG A 7 8.51 23.61 4.95
CA ARG A 7 8.12 22.21 4.95
C ARG A 7 9.21 21.42 5.65
N GLN A 8 9.06 21.27 6.96
CA GLN A 8 9.71 20.21 7.70
C GLN A 8 9.40 18.90 6.96
N SER A 9 10.38 18.30 6.28
CA SER A 9 10.20 17.04 5.58
C SER A 9 9.98 15.98 6.65
N CYS A 10 8.73 15.65 6.93
CA CYS A 10 8.39 14.79 8.06
C CYS A 10 8.71 13.31 7.83
N GLY A 11 9.59 12.98 6.87
CA GLY A 11 10.04 11.63 6.55
C GLY A 11 8.89 10.69 6.24
N GLY A 12 8.55 10.50 4.96
CA GLY A 12 7.50 9.60 4.55
C GLY A 12 7.90 8.71 3.39
N ALA A 13 7.12 7.65 3.20
CA ALA A 13 7.19 6.81 2.02
C ALA A 13 5.83 6.80 1.31
N ILE A 14 5.85 6.67 -0.01
CA ILE A 14 4.65 6.54 -0.83
C ILE A 14 4.86 5.45 -1.88
N ALA A 15 3.82 4.67 -2.13
CA ALA A 15 3.73 3.81 -3.31
C ALA A 15 2.51 4.20 -4.12
N ILE A 16 2.69 4.35 -5.43
CA ILE A 16 1.58 4.41 -6.38
C ILE A 16 1.26 2.98 -6.79
N LEU A 17 0.00 2.61 -6.66
CA LEU A 17 -0.50 1.25 -6.84
C LEU A 17 -1.29 1.17 -8.14
N ASN A 18 -0.96 0.17 -8.96
CA ASN A 18 -1.67 -0.13 -10.21
C ASN A 18 -2.04 -1.62 -10.25
N PRO A 19 -3.05 -2.01 -11.03
CA PRO A 19 -3.34 -3.43 -11.28
C PRO A 19 -2.09 -4.16 -11.78
N PRO A 20 -1.81 -5.39 -11.30
CA PRO A 20 -0.68 -6.16 -11.80
C PRO A 20 -0.83 -6.43 -13.30
N GLU A 21 0.20 -6.14 -14.11
CA GLU A 21 0.15 -6.28 -15.59
C GLU A 21 -0.26 -7.69 -16.05
N ARG A 22 0.02 -8.73 -15.25
CA ARG A 22 -0.30 -10.12 -15.57
C ARG A 22 -1.77 -10.50 -15.35
N ALA A 23 -2.52 -9.73 -14.58
CA ALA A 23 -3.95 -9.96 -14.40
C ALA A 23 -4.77 -9.65 -15.67
N ALA A 24 -4.20 -8.87 -16.61
CA ALA A 24 -4.85 -8.52 -17.88
C ALA A 24 -4.80 -9.66 -18.93
N ALA A 25 -3.99 -10.70 -18.71
CA ALA A 25 -3.80 -11.80 -19.66
C ALA A 25 -4.63 -13.04 -19.29
N GLY A 26 -5.95 -12.97 -19.51
CA GLY A 26 -6.70 -14.16 -19.95
C GLY A 26 -7.37 -15.06 -18.90
N LEU A 27 -7.83 -14.55 -17.75
CA LEU A 27 -8.76 -15.30 -16.89
C LEU A 27 -10.07 -14.51 -16.72
N THR A 28 -11.18 -15.15 -17.09
CA THR A 28 -12.50 -14.55 -17.31
C THR A 28 -13.30 -14.23 -16.05
N CYS A 29 -12.71 -14.29 -14.85
CA CYS A 29 -13.37 -13.91 -13.59
C CYS A 29 -12.37 -13.38 -12.55
N ILE A 30 -11.41 -12.53 -12.93
CA ILE A 30 -10.52 -11.89 -11.96
C ILE A 30 -11.20 -10.61 -11.46
N GLU A 31 -11.33 -10.46 -10.14
CA GLU A 31 -11.72 -9.19 -9.52
C GLU A 31 -10.93 -8.03 -10.16
N ALA A 32 -11.62 -6.95 -10.51
CA ALA A 32 -11.00 -5.82 -11.18
C ALA A 32 -9.88 -5.27 -10.28
N GLY A 33 -8.64 -5.30 -10.78
CA GLY A 33 -7.52 -4.73 -10.04
C GLY A 33 -7.77 -3.25 -9.73
N VAL A 34 -7.23 -2.77 -8.61
CA VAL A 34 -7.48 -1.41 -8.13
C VAL A 34 -6.30 -0.49 -8.42
N SER A 35 -6.59 0.78 -8.65
CA SER A 35 -5.57 1.83 -8.70
C SER A 35 -5.68 2.71 -7.47
N GLY A 36 -4.53 3.15 -6.95
CA GLY A 36 -4.51 3.92 -5.71
C GLY A 36 -3.12 4.35 -5.27
N ARG A 37 -3.01 4.68 -4.00
CA ARG A 37 -1.75 5.01 -3.36
C ARG A 37 -1.71 4.51 -1.93
N LEU A 38 -0.52 4.21 -1.47
CA LEU A 38 -0.24 3.86 -0.08
C LEU A 38 0.80 4.82 0.47
N ILE A 39 0.50 5.45 1.60
CA ILE A 39 1.39 6.41 2.27
C ILE A 39 1.80 5.84 3.63
N PHE A 40 3.08 5.89 3.92
CA PHE A 40 3.66 5.52 5.21
C PHE A 40 4.26 6.76 5.88
N ARG A 41 3.92 6.98 7.14
CA ARG A 41 4.47 8.08 7.94
C ARG A 41 4.98 7.55 9.26
N SER A 42 6.18 7.95 9.66
CA SER A 42 6.62 7.75 11.03
C SER A 42 5.77 8.61 11.96
N ALA A 43 5.25 8.03 13.04
CA ALA A 43 4.51 8.80 14.04
C ALA A 43 5.44 9.86 14.66
N ARG A 44 4.96 11.11 14.72
CA ARG A 44 5.79 12.27 15.15
C ARG A 44 6.18 12.22 16.63
N ASN A 45 5.41 11.51 17.45
CA ASN A 45 5.51 11.55 18.90
C ASN A 45 5.99 10.23 19.52
N ASP A 46 5.92 9.12 18.78
CA ASP A 46 6.44 7.82 19.20
C ASP A 46 7.24 7.23 18.04
N ALA A 47 8.56 7.06 18.24
CA ALA A 47 9.47 6.45 17.26
C ALA A 47 9.15 4.97 16.95
N LEU A 48 8.03 4.46 17.48
CA LEU A 48 7.68 3.04 17.52
C LEU A 48 6.47 2.68 16.66
N ALA A 49 5.78 3.63 16.04
CA ALA A 49 4.64 3.35 15.17
C ALA A 49 4.79 3.98 13.78
N THR A 50 4.31 3.27 12.76
CA THR A 50 4.18 3.80 11.40
C THR A 50 2.71 3.83 11.02
N ASP A 51 2.22 4.98 10.60
CA ASP A 51 0.86 5.11 10.07
C ASP A 51 0.88 4.75 8.59
N ALA A 52 0.08 3.74 8.21
CA ALA A 52 -0.15 3.35 6.84
C ALA A 52 -1.53 3.84 6.40
N VAL A 53 -1.60 4.54 5.27
CA VAL A 53 -2.84 5.08 4.69
C VAL A 53 -2.97 4.62 3.25
N PHE A 54 -3.98 3.80 2.98
CA PHE A 54 -4.31 3.29 1.65
C PHE A 54 -5.50 4.05 1.09
N THR A 55 -5.33 4.70 -0.06
CA THR A 55 -6.41 5.35 -0.80
C THR A 55 -6.56 4.67 -2.15
N HIS A 56 -7.77 4.26 -2.51
CA HIS A 56 -8.03 3.60 -3.79
C HIS A 56 -9.37 4.01 -4.38
N ASN A 57 -9.48 3.88 -5.70
CA ASN A 57 -10.71 4.18 -6.42
C ASN A 57 -11.42 2.84 -6.69
N GLU A 58 -12.32 2.43 -5.80
CA GLU A 58 -13.25 1.34 -6.08
C GLU A 58 -14.62 1.91 -6.46
N SER A 59 -15.20 1.37 -7.54
CA SER A 59 -16.58 1.65 -7.97
C SER A 59 -17.59 0.67 -7.36
N ASP A 60 -17.14 -0.28 -6.54
CA ASP A 60 -18.00 -1.35 -6.04
C ASP A 60 -19.01 -0.83 -5.02
N ALA A 61 -20.14 -1.52 -4.98
CA ALA A 61 -21.29 -1.18 -4.15
C ALA A 61 -20.89 -1.08 -2.67
N CYS A 62 -21.46 -0.09 -1.99
CA CYS A 62 -21.30 0.08 -0.55
C CYS A 62 -21.97 -1.09 0.18
N GLY A 63 -21.28 -1.77 1.10
CA GLY A 63 -21.99 -2.77 1.92
C GLY A 63 -21.17 -3.69 2.81
N ASP A 64 -19.95 -4.11 2.44
CA ASP A 64 -19.27 -5.17 3.18
C ASP A 64 -17.94 -4.72 3.79
N GLU A 65 -17.76 -5.06 5.08
CA GLU A 65 -16.49 -4.93 5.79
C GLU A 65 -15.41 -5.67 5.01
N THR A 66 -14.53 -4.90 4.37
CA THR A 66 -13.51 -5.45 3.49
C THR A 66 -12.15 -5.35 4.16
N ILE A 67 -11.45 -6.48 4.29
CA ILE A 67 -10.10 -6.53 4.84
C ILE A 67 -9.10 -6.59 3.68
N TYR A 68 -8.20 -5.61 3.64
CA TYR A 68 -7.07 -5.59 2.73
C TYR A 68 -5.81 -6.08 3.44
N THR A 69 -5.08 -6.97 2.79
CA THR A 69 -3.75 -7.39 3.25
C THR A 69 -2.70 -6.66 2.42
N ILE A 70 -1.76 -5.99 3.11
CA ILE A 70 -0.63 -5.30 2.51
C ILE A 70 0.62 -6.12 2.77
N GLY A 71 1.37 -6.42 1.71
CA GLY A 71 2.65 -7.12 1.80
C GLY A 71 3.77 -6.28 1.20
N ILE A 72 4.82 -6.04 1.99
CA ILE A 72 6.06 -5.41 1.53
C ILE A 72 7.07 -6.53 1.26
N HIS A 73 7.47 -6.66 0.01
CA HIS A 73 8.37 -7.71 -0.44
C HIS A 73 9.83 -7.36 -0.17
N LYS A 74 10.70 -8.37 -0.18
CA LYS A 74 12.15 -8.19 -0.02
C LYS A 74 12.78 -7.39 -1.16
N LEU A 75 12.24 -7.53 -2.37
CA LEU A 75 12.77 -6.93 -3.60
C LEU A 75 11.77 -5.97 -4.24
N GLY A 76 12.28 -4.99 -4.98
CA GLY A 76 11.53 -4.06 -5.84
C GLY A 76 11.26 -4.59 -7.24
N ASP A 77 11.04 -5.89 -7.40
CA ASP A 77 10.86 -6.52 -8.71
C ASP A 77 9.39 -6.80 -8.98
N LEU A 78 8.82 -6.09 -9.95
CA LEU A 78 7.45 -6.29 -10.43
C LEU A 78 7.35 -7.33 -11.55
N THR A 79 8.49 -7.75 -12.13
CA THR A 79 8.52 -8.75 -13.22
C THR A 79 8.35 -10.18 -12.70
N THR A 80 8.52 -10.40 -11.40
CA THR A 80 8.27 -11.69 -10.75
C THR A 80 6.85 -11.73 -10.15
N SER A 81 6.30 -12.93 -9.94
CA SER A 81 4.98 -13.05 -9.30
C SER A 81 5.06 -12.70 -7.81
N ALA A 82 4.13 -11.88 -7.30
CA ALA A 82 4.05 -11.56 -5.87
C ALA A 82 3.85 -12.81 -5.01
N LEU A 83 3.22 -13.86 -5.56
CA LEU A 83 2.92 -15.09 -4.82
C LEU A 83 4.18 -15.85 -4.38
N VAL A 84 5.29 -15.67 -5.09
CA VAL A 84 6.56 -16.35 -4.80
C VAL A 84 7.62 -15.40 -4.26
N SER A 85 7.35 -14.10 -4.21
CA SER A 85 8.29 -13.09 -3.75
C SER A 85 8.21 -12.98 -2.22
N PRO A 86 9.32 -13.21 -1.48
CA PRO A 86 9.30 -13.25 -0.02
C PRO A 86 8.97 -11.87 0.57
N PHE A 87 8.21 -11.88 1.67
CA PHE A 87 7.85 -10.67 2.42
C PHE A 87 8.89 -10.32 3.48
N ILE A 88 9.02 -9.02 3.76
CA ILE A 88 9.66 -8.52 4.98
C ILE A 88 8.66 -7.94 5.98
N HIS A 89 7.55 -7.41 5.49
CA HIS A 89 6.44 -6.97 6.33
C HIS A 89 5.12 -7.39 5.71
N LYS A 90 4.16 -7.70 6.59
CA LYS A 90 2.78 -8.00 6.21
C LYS A 90 1.85 -7.49 7.30
N PHE A 91 0.81 -6.78 6.92
CA PHE A 91 -0.19 -6.24 7.84
C PHE A 91 -1.54 -6.10 7.13
N SER A 92 -2.60 -5.90 7.90
CA SER A 92 -3.96 -5.76 7.38
C SER A 92 -4.50 -4.35 7.61
N LEU A 93 -5.35 -3.89 6.69
CA LEU A 93 -6.14 -2.67 6.79
C LEU A 93 -7.62 -3.06 6.67
N GLU A 94 -8.45 -2.54 7.56
CA GLU A 94 -9.89 -2.84 7.58
C GLU A 94 -10.67 -1.63 7.09
N GLU A 95 -11.55 -1.84 6.13
CA GLU A 95 -12.50 -0.84 5.69
C GLU A 95 -13.67 -0.82 6.68
N ARG A 96 -13.70 0.20 7.54
CA ARG A 96 -14.81 0.43 8.47
C ARG A 96 -15.58 1.66 8.02
N ASP A 97 -16.87 1.46 7.72
CA ASP A 97 -17.84 2.53 7.48
C ASP A 97 -17.37 3.57 6.44
N SER A 98 -17.13 3.10 5.21
CA SER A 98 -16.71 3.95 4.10
C SER A 98 -17.87 4.82 3.63
N ASP A 99 -17.73 6.15 3.76
CA ASP A 99 -18.69 7.12 3.26
C ASP A 99 -18.80 7.01 1.72
N CYS A 100 -19.83 6.30 1.27
CA CYS A 100 -19.99 5.82 -0.11
C CYS A 100 -20.11 6.95 -1.16
N ASN A 101 -20.24 8.20 -0.70
CA ASN A 101 -20.46 9.37 -1.54
C ASN A 101 -19.16 9.98 -2.10
N ALA A 102 -18.00 9.50 -1.64
CA ALA A 102 -16.70 9.93 -2.15
C ALA A 102 -16.17 8.92 -3.16
N GLY A 103 -15.86 9.36 -4.38
CA GLY A 103 -15.30 8.51 -5.45
C GLY A 103 -13.91 7.89 -5.18
N ALA A 104 -13.38 8.05 -3.97
CA ALA A 104 -12.15 7.41 -3.50
C ALA A 104 -12.32 6.98 -2.04
N ARG A 105 -11.96 5.73 -1.75
CA ARG A 105 -12.01 5.16 -0.40
C ARG A 105 -10.65 5.24 0.26
N THR A 106 -10.61 5.57 1.56
CA THR A 106 -9.36 5.71 2.33
C THR A 106 -9.42 4.90 3.61
N LEU A 107 -8.42 4.05 3.80
CA LEU A 107 -8.21 3.21 4.98
C LEU A 107 -6.92 3.61 5.67
N SER A 108 -6.89 3.53 7.00
CA SER A 108 -5.68 3.82 7.78
C SER A 108 -5.49 2.86 8.93
N ALA A 109 -4.25 2.49 9.22
CA ALA A 109 -3.88 1.77 10.44
C ALA A 109 -2.54 2.25 10.98
N SER A 110 -2.42 2.27 12.30
CA SER A 110 -1.13 2.43 12.99
C SER A 110 -0.51 1.05 13.20
N LEU A 111 0.69 0.85 12.68
CA LEU A 111 1.40 -0.41 12.74
C LEU A 111 2.06 -0.60 14.11
N ASN A 112 1.86 -1.78 14.71
CA ASN A 112 2.49 -2.17 15.98
C ASN A 112 4.01 -2.30 15.90
N HIS A 113 4.55 -2.43 14.68
CA HIS A 113 5.98 -2.48 14.42
C HIS A 113 6.34 -1.34 13.46
N PRO A 114 7.30 -0.47 13.82
CA PRO A 114 7.68 0.64 12.99
C PRO A 114 8.39 0.13 11.74
N LEU A 115 8.03 0.69 10.59
CA LEU A 115 8.73 0.45 9.34
C LEU A 115 9.94 1.37 9.24
N ARG A 116 11.07 0.83 8.79
CA ARG A 116 12.26 1.65 8.52
C ARG A 116 12.09 2.35 7.16
N ILE A 117 11.89 3.67 7.19
CA ILE A 117 11.75 4.49 5.96
C ILE A 117 13.15 4.88 5.45
N GLU A 118 13.88 3.88 4.96
CA GLU A 118 15.25 4.02 4.43
C GLU A 118 15.50 3.04 3.27
N VAL A 119 16.66 3.18 2.61
CA VAL A 119 17.10 2.28 1.54
C VAL A 119 17.96 1.13 2.10
N GLY A 120 17.75 -0.09 1.60
CA GLY A 120 18.58 -1.26 1.94
C GLY A 120 18.18 -1.96 3.25
N HIS A 121 18.92 -3.01 3.64
CA HIS A 121 18.71 -3.82 4.86
C HIS A 121 17.25 -4.24 5.13
N GLU A 122 16.59 -3.60 6.10
CA GLU A 122 15.18 -3.76 6.48
C GLU A 122 14.33 -2.56 6.05
N GLY A 123 14.94 -1.55 5.43
CA GLY A 123 14.30 -0.35 4.92
C GLY A 123 13.37 -0.63 3.74
N ILE A 124 12.22 0.03 3.72
CA ILE A 124 11.14 -0.25 2.75
C ILE A 124 11.28 0.50 1.41
N ILE A 125 12.18 1.48 1.31
CA ILE A 125 12.35 2.28 0.08
C ILE A 125 12.94 1.41 -1.04
N GLY A 126 12.40 1.54 -2.24
CA GLY A 126 12.78 0.78 -3.44
C GLY A 126 12.20 -0.64 -3.46
N ARG A 127 11.31 -1.00 -2.53
CA ARG A 127 10.70 -2.33 -2.49
C ARG A 127 9.32 -2.35 -3.11
N ARG A 128 8.91 -3.54 -3.56
CA ARG A 128 7.57 -3.80 -4.01
C ARG A 128 6.64 -3.87 -2.82
N VAL A 129 5.49 -3.23 -2.97
CA VAL A 129 4.32 -3.43 -2.13
C VAL A 129 3.21 -3.98 -2.98
N THR A 130 2.42 -4.87 -2.37
CA THR A 130 1.31 -5.53 -3.01
C THR A 130 0.11 -5.51 -2.08
N VAL A 131 -1.07 -5.34 -2.65
CA VAL A 131 -2.37 -5.30 -1.97
C VAL A 131 -3.20 -6.49 -2.40
N TRP A 132 -3.78 -7.19 -1.44
CA TRP A 132 -4.77 -8.24 -1.64
C TRP A 132 -6.05 -7.89 -0.90
N LYS A 133 -7.18 -8.29 -1.44
CA LYS A 133 -8.45 -8.34 -0.71
C LYS A 133 -8.61 -9.72 -0.08
N GLN A 134 -9.12 -9.77 1.15
CA GLN A 134 -9.33 -11.04 1.84
C GLN A 134 -10.22 -11.97 1.01
N GLY A 135 -9.86 -13.25 0.96
CA GLY A 135 -10.55 -14.25 0.12
C GLY A 135 -10.03 -14.34 -1.30
N THR A 136 -9.19 -13.39 -1.75
CA THR A 136 -8.55 -13.45 -3.06
C THR A 136 -7.22 -14.18 -3.03
N ILE A 137 -6.90 -14.86 -4.13
CA ILE A 137 -5.60 -15.51 -4.35
C ILE A 137 -4.66 -14.55 -5.11
N SER A 138 -5.21 -13.77 -6.04
CA SER A 138 -4.44 -12.84 -6.87
C SER A 138 -4.30 -11.46 -6.22
N PRO A 139 -3.16 -10.78 -6.40
CA PRO A 139 -3.02 -9.40 -5.96
C PRO A 139 -3.95 -8.47 -6.73
N LEU A 140 -4.52 -7.49 -6.03
CA LEU A 140 -5.37 -6.46 -6.63
C LEU A 140 -4.54 -5.31 -7.20
N ALA A 141 -3.45 -4.96 -6.52
CA ALA A 141 -2.62 -3.84 -6.93
C ALA A 141 -1.18 -3.98 -6.43
N GLU A 142 -0.25 -3.40 -7.17
CA GLU A 142 1.18 -3.46 -6.92
C GLU A 142 1.84 -2.11 -7.20
N GLY A 143 2.94 -1.85 -6.51
CA GLY A 143 3.70 -0.62 -6.68
C GLY A 143 5.09 -0.72 -6.07
N ILE A 144 5.90 0.31 -6.32
CA ILE A 144 7.22 0.47 -5.70
C ILE A 144 7.15 1.60 -4.69
N ILE A 145 7.68 1.37 -3.50
CA ILE A 145 7.75 2.35 -2.44
C ILE A 145 8.90 3.32 -2.72
N GLY A 146 8.58 4.61 -2.86
CA GLY A 146 9.53 5.72 -2.93
C GLY A 146 9.42 6.65 -1.72
N TYR A 147 10.26 7.69 -1.69
CA TYR A 147 10.11 8.77 -0.73
C TYR A 147 8.91 9.65 -1.06
N ASN A 148 8.23 10.15 -0.02
CA ASN A 148 7.07 11.05 -0.12
C ASN A 148 7.40 12.49 0.27
#